data_AF-A0A3N5WBK7-F1
#
_entry.id   AF-A0A3N5WBK7-F1
#
_cell.length_a   1.000
_cell.length_b   1.000
_cell.length_c   1.000
_cell.angle_alpha   90.00
_cell.angle_beta   90.00
_cell.angle_gamma   90.00
#
_symmetry.space_group_name_H-M   'P 1'
#
loop_
_entity.id
_entity.type
_entity.pdbx_description
1 polymer ?
#
loop_
_entity_poly.entity_id
_entity_poly.type
_entity_poly.pdbx_seq_one_letter_code
_entity_poly.pdbx_strand_id
1 'polypeptide(L)'
;MIFVEDHLEPVREHELLVRHVLAECGSDPKKGQNQSESDLLHRLFPRFRTAAARAAPLEPVLRGDAGVRSIIARAPEGRRRSRFAENGRSSQRGAGPTRPAGTKRGVRPGASTKGSSMRRTLRSEEGASLILLAIMATAVFAFAALTVDIGIMLLARTQLQNAADSAALAGASVLAQTAGDQIEAKKVALRFASEHRAFGRGSGGIANRMTAVAMDAGDVTFPQPTSIHVIAERSSARGNAMRSYFMKVLDPKRDPAIEMSASATASAPDACGTGCVKPWCPPDRWVDANKNNKYDPNPTSNKGEYYDSYATGYNSPGDVGVQVVLKYRSGSSTMVPSYFYAVDLPPVSKGTPTTGANAYRDWIAGCPDPSFLVEPNDLLQIEPGNMAGPTRQGVQALIALDPKAKWDVSSKRVIGSAYSRSPRIVPVPLFDPSIGVLTHTGGRKKVKVVKVAMFFIESVNSSGNVTGRFV
;
A
#
# COMPACT_ATOMS: atom_id res chain seq x y z
N MET A 1 0.03 11.73 -1.39
CA MET A 1 -1.23 10.99 -1.19
C MET A 1 -1.21 9.81 -2.14
N ILE A 2 -1.08 8.59 -1.63
CA ILE A 2 -0.98 7.37 -2.45
C ILE A 2 -2.42 6.94 -2.76
N PHE A 3 -2.80 6.97 -4.04
CA PHE A 3 -4.08 6.42 -4.49
C PHE A 3 -3.87 4.97 -4.90
N VAL A 4 -4.63 4.06 -4.27
CA VAL A 4 -4.81 2.69 -4.74
C VAL A 4 -6.26 2.61 -5.21
N GLU A 5 -6.45 2.28 -6.48
CA GLU A 5 -7.78 2.00 -7.04
C GLU A 5 -8.18 0.56 -6.69
N ASP A 6 -9.35 0.47 -6.05
CA ASP A 6 -10.17 -0.67 -5.64
C ASP A 6 -9.95 -1.40 -4.29
N HIS A 7 -11.04 -1.27 -3.52
CA HIS A 7 -11.63 -2.05 -2.42
C HIS A 7 -10.92 -2.24 -1.05
N LEU A 8 -11.56 -1.56 -0.08
CA LEU A 8 -11.72 -1.83 1.37
C LEU A 8 -10.63 -1.32 2.32
N GLU A 9 -11.07 -0.35 3.13
CA GLU A 9 -10.36 0.35 4.21
C GLU A 9 -10.31 -0.48 5.53
N PRO A 10 -9.45 -0.12 6.52
CA PRO A 10 -9.82 0.98 7.41
C PRO A 10 -8.68 1.94 7.84
N VAL A 11 -8.84 3.20 7.44
CA VAL A 11 -8.72 4.51 8.12
C VAL A 11 -7.58 4.82 9.11
N ARG A 12 -6.96 3.88 9.83
CA ARG A 12 -6.01 4.23 10.92
C ARG A 12 -4.53 4.30 10.53
N GLU A 13 -4.12 3.64 9.47
CA GLU A 13 -2.72 3.69 9.02
C GLU A 13 -2.42 4.90 8.12
N HIS A 14 -3.45 5.45 7.48
CA HIS A 14 -3.33 6.64 6.64
C HIS A 14 -2.90 7.89 7.43
N GLU A 15 -3.38 8.05 8.67
CA GLU A 15 -3.05 9.22 9.50
C GLU A 15 -1.59 9.20 9.99
N LEU A 16 -1.05 8.02 10.25
CA LEU A 16 0.34 7.83 10.68
C LEU A 16 1.32 7.96 9.52
N LEU A 17 0.96 7.45 8.34
CA LEU A 17 1.77 7.54 7.13
C LEU A 17 1.90 9.00 6.65
N VAL A 18 0.79 9.76 6.66
CA VAL A 18 0.79 11.18 6.31
C VAL A 18 1.61 12.01 7.31
N ARG A 19 1.50 11.71 8.61
CA ARG A 19 2.30 12.36 9.66
C ARG A 19 3.81 12.08 9.51
N HIS A 20 4.19 10.87 9.09
CA HIS A 20 5.61 10.52 8.90
C HIS A 20 6.20 11.16 7.63
N VAL A 21 5.48 11.08 6.51
CA VAL A 21 5.91 11.65 5.22
C VAL A 21 6.08 13.17 5.32
N LEU A 22 5.17 13.89 5.97
CA LEU A 22 5.28 15.35 6.15
C LEU A 22 6.36 15.77 7.17
N ALA A 23 6.71 14.91 8.14
CA ALA A 23 7.78 15.19 9.10
C ALA A 23 9.17 15.03 8.47
N GLU A 24 9.34 14.07 7.55
CA GLU A 24 10.63 13.81 6.89
C GLU A 24 10.94 14.80 5.75
N CYS A 25 9.92 15.39 5.12
CA CYS A 25 10.08 16.49 4.17
C CYS A 25 10.73 17.76 4.78
N GLY A 26 10.78 17.89 6.11
CA GLY A 26 11.38 19.02 6.82
C GLY A 26 12.79 18.79 7.37
N SER A 27 13.36 17.60 7.19
CA SER A 27 14.71 17.29 7.69
C SER A 27 15.78 17.60 6.64
N ASP A 28 16.78 18.38 7.05
CA ASP A 28 17.99 18.71 6.30
C ASP A 28 18.61 17.45 5.64
N PRO A 29 18.77 17.38 4.30
CA PRO A 29 19.24 16.18 3.60
C PRO A 29 20.64 15.72 4.01
N LYS A 30 21.40 16.56 4.72
CA LYS A 30 22.72 16.21 5.25
C LYS A 30 22.71 15.37 6.53
N LYS A 31 21.56 15.19 7.20
CA LYS A 31 21.45 14.34 8.41
C LYS A 31 21.19 12.86 8.12
N GLY A 32 20.87 12.50 6.88
CA GLY A 32 20.58 11.11 6.47
C GLY A 32 21.81 10.28 6.07
N GLN A 33 22.96 10.89 5.80
CA GLN A 33 24.14 10.17 5.29
C GLN A 33 24.88 9.31 6.34
N ASN A 34 24.49 9.36 7.61
CA ASN A 34 25.11 8.58 8.71
C ASN A 34 24.12 7.67 9.46
N GLN A 35 22.93 7.42 8.94
CA GLN A 35 22.00 6.45 9.54
C GLN A 35 22.14 5.11 8.82
N SER A 36 22.50 4.05 9.55
CA SER A 36 22.59 2.71 9.00
C SER A 36 21.23 2.26 8.47
N GLU A 37 21.23 1.50 7.37
CA GLU A 37 20.05 0.95 6.66
C GLU A 37 19.04 0.24 7.60
N SER A 38 19.48 -0.17 8.79
CA SER A 38 18.67 -0.75 9.87
C SER A 38 17.79 0.25 10.64
N ASP A 39 18.21 1.50 10.81
CA ASP A 39 17.52 2.50 11.66
C ASP A 39 16.28 3.08 10.98
N LEU A 40 16.30 3.19 9.64
CA LEU A 40 15.17 3.67 8.84
C LEU A 40 14.00 2.66 8.88
N LEU A 41 14.32 1.36 8.81
CA LEU A 41 13.34 0.27 8.88
C LEU A 41 12.71 0.13 10.28
N HIS A 42 13.47 0.41 11.34
CA HIS A 42 12.97 0.38 12.72
C HIS A 42 11.95 1.48 13.03
N ARG A 43 11.99 2.60 12.31
CA ARG A 43 11.05 3.73 12.48
C ARG A 43 9.73 3.54 11.73
N LEU A 44 9.78 2.92 10.56
CA LEU A 44 8.62 2.75 9.69
C LEU A 44 7.65 1.65 10.17
N PHE A 45 8.13 0.61 10.86
CA PHE A 45 7.28 -0.55 11.23
C PHE A 45 7.58 -1.16 12.62
N PRO A 46 7.15 -0.53 13.73
CA PRO A 46 7.46 -1.00 15.09
C PRO A 46 6.77 -2.32 15.51
N ARG A 47 5.81 -2.83 14.72
CA ARG A 47 4.97 -4.00 15.09
C ARG A 47 5.40 -5.37 14.55
N PHE A 48 6.44 -5.48 13.72
CA PHE A 48 6.87 -6.78 13.18
C PHE A 48 7.89 -7.55 14.06
N ARG A 49 8.05 -7.17 15.33
CA ARG A 49 9.04 -7.78 16.24
C ARG A 49 8.80 -9.26 16.61
N THR A 50 7.69 -9.90 16.25
CA THR A 50 7.35 -11.22 16.80
C THR A 50 7.42 -12.41 15.84
N ALA A 51 7.72 -12.23 14.54
CA ALA A 51 7.80 -13.38 13.61
C ALA A 51 9.23 -13.90 13.35
N ALA A 52 10.27 -13.09 13.58
CA ALA A 52 11.64 -13.42 13.13
C ALA A 52 12.53 -14.10 14.19
N ALA A 53 12.12 -14.24 15.46
CA ALA A 53 12.96 -14.75 16.54
C ALA A 53 12.98 -16.30 16.68
N ARG A 54 12.62 -17.08 15.64
CA ARG A 54 12.60 -18.55 15.71
C ARG A 54 13.37 -19.31 14.63
N ALA A 55 14.26 -18.66 13.90
CA ALA A 55 15.18 -19.35 13.00
C ALA A 55 16.62 -18.88 13.25
N ALA A 56 17.32 -19.57 14.15
CA ALA A 56 18.77 -19.45 14.26
C ALA A 56 19.42 -20.10 13.00
N PRO A 57 20.49 -19.51 12.44
CA PRO A 57 21.14 -20.02 11.24
C PRO A 57 22.16 -21.12 11.58
N LEU A 58 22.14 -22.21 10.81
CA LEU A 58 23.22 -23.19 10.77
C LEU A 58 24.10 -22.88 9.54
N GLU A 59 25.30 -22.36 9.78
CA GLU A 59 26.40 -22.29 8.82
C GLU A 59 27.05 -23.69 8.65
N PRO A 60 27.47 -24.11 7.45
CA PRO A 60 28.14 -25.38 7.23
C PRO A 60 29.67 -25.25 7.33
N VAL A 61 30.31 -25.99 8.23
CA VAL A 61 31.77 -26.14 8.30
C VAL A 61 32.19 -27.52 7.76
N LEU A 62 33.07 -27.51 6.76
CA LEU A 62 33.68 -28.69 6.14
C LEU A 62 34.74 -29.34 7.05
N ARG A 63 34.87 -30.66 6.85
CA ARG A 63 35.67 -31.69 7.54
C ARG A 63 37.19 -31.41 7.66
N GLY A 64 37.80 -31.89 8.75
CA GLY A 64 39.25 -32.14 8.84
C GLY A 64 39.74 -32.64 10.21
N ASP A 65 39.90 -33.97 10.31
CA ASP A 65 40.83 -34.78 11.12
C ASP A 65 41.03 -34.69 12.65
N ALA A 66 41.20 -35.92 13.17
CA ALA A 66 42.00 -36.37 14.32
C ALA A 66 41.47 -36.17 15.75
N GLY A 67 41.16 -37.32 16.39
CA GLY A 67 41.78 -37.62 17.69
C GLY A 67 40.87 -37.79 18.92
N VAL A 68 40.68 -39.06 19.31
CA VAL A 68 40.94 -39.60 20.66
C VAL A 68 40.06 -39.18 21.87
N ARG A 69 39.61 -40.23 22.60
CA ARG A 69 39.16 -40.32 24.03
C ARG A 69 37.75 -39.81 24.36
N SER A 70 36.79 -40.71 24.61
CA SER A 70 36.40 -41.29 25.91
C SER A 70 35.91 -40.26 26.93
N ILE A 71 34.69 -40.42 27.45
CA ILE A 71 34.34 -40.35 28.89
C ILE A 71 32.83 -40.58 29.09
N ILE A 72 32.57 -41.38 30.13
CA ILE A 72 31.32 -41.78 30.77
C ILE A 72 30.73 -40.60 31.57
N ALA A 73 29.38 -40.45 31.61
CA ALA A 73 28.57 -40.17 32.81
C ALA A 73 27.19 -39.61 32.39
N ARG A 74 26.09 -40.32 32.68
CA ARG A 74 25.27 -40.31 33.91
C ARG A 74 24.43 -39.05 34.09
N ALA A 75 23.12 -39.24 34.00
CA ALA A 75 22.05 -38.31 34.34
C ALA A 75 21.93 -38.05 35.85
N PRO A 76 21.26 -36.97 36.27
CA PRO A 76 20.69 -36.85 37.60
C PRO A 76 19.16 -36.92 37.62
N GLU A 77 18.67 -37.58 38.67
CA GLU A 77 17.28 -37.69 39.11
C GLU A 77 16.77 -36.44 39.86
N GLY A 78 15.43 -36.34 39.98
CA GLY A 78 14.75 -35.51 40.98
C GLY A 78 13.29 -35.24 40.63
N ARG A 79 12.35 -36.17 40.86
CA ARG A 79 11.54 -36.37 42.10
C ARG A 79 10.54 -35.23 42.41
N ARG A 80 9.24 -35.47 42.17
CA ARG A 80 8.15 -35.11 43.12
C ARG A 80 6.93 -36.02 42.93
N ARG A 81 6.38 -36.44 44.07
CA ARG A 81 5.29 -37.42 44.29
C ARG A 81 3.92 -36.74 44.31
N SER A 82 2.88 -37.51 44.00
CA SER A 82 1.61 -37.74 44.76
C SER A 82 0.48 -38.04 43.76
N ARG A 83 -0.50 -38.94 43.93
CA ARG A 83 -0.93 -39.87 45.01
C ARG A 83 -2.21 -40.59 44.49
N PHE A 84 -2.45 -41.85 44.92
CA PHE A 84 -3.74 -42.60 44.97
C PHE A 84 -4.45 -42.92 43.63
N ALA A 85 -5.14 -44.05 43.39
CA ALA A 85 -5.48 -45.32 44.04
C ALA A 85 -5.91 -46.28 42.89
N GLU A 86 -5.41 -47.51 42.73
CA GLU A 86 -5.80 -48.79 43.36
C GLU A 86 -6.92 -49.58 42.61
N ASN A 87 -6.72 -50.92 42.56
CA ASN A 87 -7.53 -52.04 42.04
C ASN A 87 -7.43 -52.32 40.54
N GLY A 88 -6.83 -53.42 40.04
CA GLY A 88 -6.89 -54.84 40.47
C GLY A 88 -7.97 -55.54 39.62
N ARG A 89 -7.76 -56.58 38.81
CA ARG A 89 -7.02 -57.83 39.04
C ARG A 89 -6.92 -58.67 37.73
N SER A 90 -5.79 -59.37 37.59
CA SER A 90 -5.53 -60.74 37.06
C SER A 90 -6.39 -61.30 35.90
N SER A 91 -5.88 -61.64 34.71
CA SER A 91 -4.86 -62.67 34.35
C SER A 91 -5.15 -64.05 34.92
N GLN A 92 -5.44 -65.04 34.06
CA GLN A 92 -4.51 -66.15 33.77
C GLN A 92 -5.08 -67.15 32.76
N ARG A 93 -4.15 -67.69 31.96
CA ARG A 93 -4.29 -68.82 31.03
C ARG A 93 -4.18 -70.13 31.81
N GLY A 94 -4.75 -71.22 31.29
CA GLY A 94 -4.51 -72.57 31.77
C GLY A 94 -4.91 -73.62 30.73
N ALA A 95 -4.05 -74.62 30.57
CA ALA A 95 -4.03 -75.65 29.53
C ALA A 95 -5.08 -76.78 29.75
N GLY A 96 -5.21 -77.68 28.75
CA GLY A 96 -6.15 -78.83 28.68
C GLY A 96 -5.93 -79.95 29.73
N PRO A 97 -6.28 -81.25 29.51
CA PRO A 97 -6.53 -81.97 28.25
C PRO A 97 -7.70 -83.01 28.33
N THR A 98 -7.72 -83.94 27.35
CA THR A 98 -8.23 -85.35 27.33
C THR A 98 -9.63 -85.71 26.76
N ARG A 99 -9.60 -86.78 25.94
CA ARG A 99 -10.68 -87.53 25.26
C ARG A 99 -11.33 -88.55 26.23
N PRO A 100 -12.53 -89.08 25.92
CA PRO A 100 -12.66 -90.39 25.24
C PRO A 100 -13.74 -90.36 24.12
N ALA A 101 -13.63 -91.05 22.97
CA ALA A 101 -13.80 -92.48 22.66
C ALA A 101 -15.24 -93.03 22.79
N GLY A 102 -15.80 -93.53 21.67
CA GLY A 102 -17.00 -94.40 21.63
C GLY A 102 -18.00 -94.08 20.50
N THR A 103 -17.77 -94.50 19.25
CA THR A 103 -18.44 -95.63 18.57
C THR A 103 -19.98 -95.60 18.50
N LYS A 104 -20.54 -95.53 17.28
CA LYS A 104 -21.30 -96.64 16.66
C LYS A 104 -21.60 -96.39 15.17
N ARG A 105 -21.61 -97.52 14.46
CA ARG A 105 -21.78 -97.74 13.02
C ARG A 105 -23.22 -97.50 12.56
N GLY A 106 -23.34 -97.13 11.28
CA GLY A 106 -24.53 -97.34 10.46
C GLY A 106 -24.21 -97.06 9.00
N VAL A 107 -23.99 -98.11 8.21
CA VAL A 107 -23.77 -98.07 6.75
C VAL A 107 -25.00 -98.68 6.08
N ARG A 108 -25.40 -98.11 4.92
CA ARG A 108 -25.97 -98.73 3.69
C ARG A 108 -27.20 -97.97 3.12
N PRO A 109 -27.52 -98.08 1.81
CA PRO A 109 -27.03 -97.12 0.81
C PRO A 109 -28.11 -96.68 -0.21
N GLY A 110 -27.71 -95.87 -1.19
CA GLY A 110 -28.28 -95.92 -2.54
C GLY A 110 -29.37 -94.90 -2.88
N ALA A 111 -29.10 -94.02 -3.83
CA ALA A 111 -29.70 -94.10 -5.18
C ALA A 111 -29.39 -92.83 -5.97
N SER A 112 -28.86 -93.04 -7.16
CA SER A 112 -28.72 -92.06 -8.23
C SER A 112 -30.08 -91.70 -8.81
N THR A 113 -30.38 -90.42 -8.99
CA THR A 113 -31.24 -89.95 -10.08
C THR A 113 -30.76 -88.60 -10.61
N LYS A 114 -30.41 -88.60 -11.90
CA LYS A 114 -30.23 -87.44 -12.77
C LYS A 114 -31.54 -86.65 -12.92
N GLY A 115 -31.39 -85.34 -13.02
CA GLY A 115 -32.15 -84.50 -13.97
C GLY A 115 -33.46 -83.91 -13.48
N SER A 116 -33.50 -82.59 -13.31
CA SER A 116 -34.07 -81.68 -14.33
C SER A 116 -34.30 -80.28 -13.76
N SER A 117 -33.80 -79.30 -14.52
CA SER A 117 -34.44 -78.02 -14.81
C SER A 117 -35.36 -77.38 -13.74
N MET A 118 -34.82 -76.38 -13.05
CA MET A 118 -35.54 -75.12 -12.90
C MET A 118 -34.55 -73.96 -12.89
N ARG A 119 -34.25 -73.43 -14.09
CA ARG A 119 -33.74 -72.07 -14.24
C ARG A 119 -34.79 -71.11 -13.67
N ARG A 120 -34.64 -70.70 -12.40
CA ARG A 120 -35.13 -69.39 -11.97
C ARG A 120 -34.06 -68.38 -12.30
N THR A 121 -34.23 -67.74 -13.46
CA THR A 121 -33.62 -66.46 -13.74
C THR A 121 -34.08 -65.46 -12.68
N LEU A 122 -33.21 -65.15 -11.72
CA LEU A 122 -33.28 -63.90 -10.97
C LEU A 122 -32.98 -62.78 -11.97
N ARG A 123 -34.04 -62.22 -12.55
CA ARG A 123 -33.96 -60.99 -13.34
C ARG A 123 -33.86 -59.85 -12.32
N SER A 124 -32.64 -59.57 -11.87
CA SER A 124 -32.33 -58.56 -10.86
C SER A 124 -32.13 -57.19 -11.52
N GLU A 125 -33.01 -56.23 -11.25
CA GLU A 125 -32.79 -54.81 -11.57
C GLU A 125 -31.62 -54.19 -10.74
N GLU A 126 -31.05 -54.94 -9.79
CA GLU A 126 -29.91 -54.54 -8.93
C GLU A 126 -28.63 -54.21 -9.72
N GLY A 127 -28.47 -54.77 -10.93
CA GLY A 127 -27.32 -54.48 -11.80
C GLY A 127 -27.36 -53.07 -12.41
N ALA A 128 -28.56 -52.58 -12.76
CA ALA A 128 -28.72 -51.26 -13.36
C ALA A 128 -28.48 -50.13 -12.34
N SER A 129 -28.91 -50.32 -11.09
CA SER A 129 -28.64 -49.37 -10.00
C SER A 129 -27.16 -49.21 -9.69
N LEU A 130 -26.37 -50.29 -9.78
CA LEU A 130 -24.92 -50.23 -9.57
C LEU A 130 -24.22 -49.40 -10.65
N ILE A 131 -24.68 -49.51 -11.91
CA ILE A 131 -24.15 -48.72 -13.03
C ILE A 131 -24.46 -47.24 -12.83
N LEU A 132 -25.71 -46.89 -12.48
CA LEU A 132 -26.11 -45.51 -12.23
C LEU A 132 -25.34 -44.91 -11.05
N LEU A 133 -25.19 -45.65 -9.95
CA LEU A 133 -24.41 -45.23 -8.78
C LEU A 133 -22.95 -44.96 -9.16
N ALA A 134 -22.33 -45.83 -9.94
CA ALA A 134 -20.94 -45.66 -10.38
C ALA A 134 -20.77 -44.39 -11.23
N ILE A 135 -21.70 -44.11 -12.15
CA ILE A 135 -21.68 -42.90 -12.98
C ILE A 135 -21.84 -41.65 -12.11
N MET A 136 -22.84 -41.63 -11.21
CA MET A 136 -23.10 -40.48 -10.34
C MET A 136 -21.95 -40.23 -9.35
N ALA A 137 -21.38 -41.28 -8.76
CA ALA A 137 -20.22 -41.16 -7.89
C ALA A 137 -19.02 -40.60 -8.65
N THR A 138 -18.75 -41.11 -9.86
CA THR A 138 -17.67 -40.59 -10.73
C THR A 138 -17.87 -39.12 -11.06
N ALA A 139 -19.10 -38.71 -11.37
CA ALA A 139 -19.43 -37.30 -11.63
C ALA A 139 -19.15 -36.42 -10.40
N VAL A 140 -19.57 -36.84 -9.20
CA VAL A 140 -19.31 -36.10 -7.96
C VAL A 140 -17.80 -35.96 -7.69
N PHE A 141 -17.03 -37.03 -7.87
CA PHE A 141 -15.57 -36.96 -7.71
C PHE A 141 -14.90 -36.06 -8.75
N ALA A 142 -15.38 -36.06 -9.99
CA ALA A 142 -14.87 -35.17 -11.04
C ALA A 142 -15.11 -33.69 -10.69
N PHE A 143 -16.29 -33.32 -10.20
CA PHE A 143 -16.58 -31.95 -9.75
C PHE A 143 -15.78 -31.56 -8.49
N ALA A 144 -15.59 -32.48 -7.54
CA ALA A 144 -14.77 -32.24 -6.37
C ALA A 144 -13.31 -31.97 -6.74
N ALA A 145 -12.75 -32.78 -7.64
CA ALA A 145 -11.40 -32.62 -8.19
C ALA A 145 -11.21 -31.26 -8.87
N LEU A 146 -12.16 -30.86 -9.73
CA LEU A 146 -12.16 -29.55 -10.39
C LEU A 146 -12.19 -28.40 -9.36
N THR A 147 -12.99 -28.54 -8.31
CA THR A 147 -13.11 -27.52 -7.25
C THR A 147 -11.79 -27.31 -6.53
N VAL A 148 -11.03 -28.38 -6.25
CA VAL A 148 -9.71 -28.28 -5.61
C VAL A 148 -8.71 -27.56 -6.50
N ASP A 149 -8.65 -27.92 -7.80
CA ASP A 149 -7.74 -27.28 -8.75
C ASP A 149 -8.04 -25.78 -8.91
N ILE A 150 -9.32 -25.40 -9.02
CA ILE A 150 -9.73 -23.98 -9.08
C ILE A 150 -9.43 -23.26 -7.76
N GLY A 151 -9.71 -23.88 -6.62
CA GLY A 151 -9.52 -23.28 -5.31
C GLY A 151 -8.06 -22.86 -5.06
N ILE A 152 -7.11 -23.71 -5.45
CA ILE A 152 -5.68 -23.42 -5.32
C ILE A 152 -5.25 -22.31 -6.29
N MET A 153 -5.79 -22.29 -7.50
CA MET A 153 -5.52 -21.22 -8.48
C MET A 153 -5.99 -19.86 -7.98
N LEU A 154 -7.21 -19.79 -7.43
CA LEU A 154 -7.76 -18.55 -6.87
C LEU A 154 -6.94 -18.06 -5.68
N LEU A 155 -6.57 -18.97 -4.77
CA LEU A 155 -5.74 -18.64 -3.61
C LEU A 155 -4.36 -18.11 -4.03
N ALA A 156 -3.73 -18.76 -5.00
CA ALA A 156 -2.45 -18.32 -5.54
C ALA A 156 -2.56 -16.92 -6.16
N ARG A 157 -3.67 -16.61 -6.86
CA ARG A 157 -3.88 -15.31 -7.49
C ARG A 157 -3.98 -14.20 -6.46
N THR A 158 -4.73 -14.43 -5.39
CA THR A 158 -4.79 -13.49 -4.25
C THR A 158 -3.43 -13.28 -3.61
N GLN A 159 -2.63 -14.34 -3.45
CA GLN A 159 -1.29 -14.22 -2.88
C GLN A 159 -0.32 -13.42 -3.77
N LEU A 160 -0.38 -13.60 -5.10
CA LEU A 160 0.40 -12.79 -6.04
C LEU A 160 -0.06 -11.33 -6.03
N GLN A 161 -1.36 -11.08 -5.94
CA GLN A 161 -1.90 -9.72 -5.86
C GLN A 161 -1.39 -9.01 -4.61
N ASN A 162 -1.46 -9.64 -3.43
CA ASN A 162 -0.91 -9.10 -2.19
C ASN A 162 0.59 -8.76 -2.30
N ALA A 163 1.35 -9.61 -3.00
CA ALA A 163 2.77 -9.36 -3.25
C ALA A 163 2.98 -8.15 -4.17
N ALA A 164 2.21 -8.04 -5.27
CA ALA A 164 2.28 -6.92 -6.19
C ALA A 164 1.87 -5.61 -5.52
N ASP A 165 0.77 -5.59 -4.77
CA ASP A 165 0.25 -4.39 -4.08
C ASP A 165 1.24 -3.89 -3.02
N SER A 166 1.78 -4.80 -2.20
CA SER A 166 2.77 -4.46 -1.19
C SER A 166 4.07 -3.93 -1.80
N ALA A 167 4.53 -4.52 -2.91
CA ALA A 167 5.73 -4.08 -3.61
C ALA A 167 5.53 -2.71 -4.29
N ALA A 168 4.37 -2.49 -4.93
CA ALA A 168 4.02 -1.22 -5.56
C ALA A 168 3.91 -0.12 -4.50
N LEU A 169 3.25 -0.37 -3.37
CA LEU A 169 3.12 0.60 -2.28
C LEU A 169 4.48 0.94 -1.65
N ALA A 170 5.32 -0.06 -1.41
CA ALA A 170 6.65 0.15 -0.86
C ALA A 170 7.53 0.96 -1.82
N GLY A 171 7.54 0.63 -3.12
CA GLY A 171 8.26 1.40 -4.13
C GLY A 171 7.75 2.84 -4.27
N ALA A 172 6.42 3.03 -4.26
CA ALA A 172 5.81 4.36 -4.31
C ALA A 172 6.18 5.18 -3.06
N SER A 173 6.23 4.58 -1.88
CA SER A 173 6.65 5.29 -0.66
C SER A 173 8.08 5.84 -0.76
N VAL A 174 8.99 5.11 -1.42
CA VAL A 174 10.35 5.56 -1.67
C VAL A 174 10.37 6.67 -2.72
N LEU A 175 9.63 6.53 -3.82
CA LEU A 175 9.48 7.60 -4.80
C LEU A 175 9.01 8.90 -4.15
N ALA A 176 8.10 8.82 -3.19
CA ALA A 176 7.62 9.97 -2.42
C ALA A 176 8.71 10.61 -1.57
N GLN A 177 9.62 9.83 -0.98
CA GLN A 177 10.66 10.31 -0.06
C GLN A 177 11.92 10.80 -0.78
N THR A 178 12.26 10.23 -1.94
CA THR A 178 13.51 10.50 -2.67
C THR A 178 13.34 11.45 -3.85
N ALA A 179 12.20 12.14 -3.94
CA ALA A 179 11.87 13.01 -5.07
C ALA A 179 11.97 12.28 -6.43
N GLY A 180 11.51 11.04 -6.49
CA GLY A 180 11.43 10.26 -7.74
C GLY A 180 12.66 9.40 -8.07
N ASP A 181 13.52 9.03 -7.12
CA ASP A 181 14.61 8.08 -7.38
C ASP A 181 14.07 6.66 -7.68
N GLN A 182 14.04 6.32 -8.96
CA GLN A 182 13.54 5.04 -9.47
C GLN A 182 14.45 3.85 -9.16
N ILE A 183 15.75 4.08 -8.95
CA ILE A 183 16.71 3.00 -8.68
C ILE A 183 16.45 2.43 -7.28
N GLU A 184 16.36 3.32 -6.29
CA GLU A 184 16.09 2.91 -4.90
C GLU A 184 14.64 2.40 -4.74
N ALA A 185 13.67 3.05 -5.39
CA ALA A 185 12.28 2.58 -5.38
C ALA A 185 12.14 1.16 -5.92
N LYS A 186 12.86 0.84 -6.99
CA LYS A 186 12.89 -0.51 -7.57
C LYS A 186 13.53 -1.53 -6.64
N LYS A 187 14.66 -1.19 -6.01
CA LYS A 187 15.35 -2.07 -5.04
C LYS A 187 14.43 -2.43 -3.87
N VAL A 188 13.72 -1.43 -3.32
CA VAL A 188 12.78 -1.63 -2.21
C VAL A 188 11.55 -2.43 -2.64
N ALA A 189 10.97 -2.14 -3.81
CA ALA A 189 9.84 -2.92 -4.34
C ALA A 189 10.19 -4.41 -4.49
N LEU A 190 11.37 -4.73 -5.03
CA LEU A 190 11.87 -6.11 -5.17
C LEU A 190 12.05 -6.80 -3.81
N ARG A 191 12.57 -6.08 -2.80
CA ARG A 191 12.72 -6.61 -1.44
C ARG A 191 11.36 -6.98 -0.84
N PHE A 192 10.38 -6.07 -0.88
CA PHE A 192 9.05 -6.33 -0.34
C PHE A 192 8.32 -7.46 -1.08
N ALA A 193 8.46 -7.55 -2.41
CA ALA A 193 7.93 -8.69 -3.16
C ALA A 193 8.51 -10.03 -2.66
N SER A 194 9.82 -10.07 -2.37
CA SER A 194 10.50 -11.29 -1.90
C SER A 194 10.09 -11.76 -0.50
N GLU A 195 9.51 -10.87 0.32
CA GLU A 195 8.96 -11.19 1.65
C GLU A 195 7.62 -11.91 1.55
N HIS A 196 6.89 -11.70 0.45
CA HIS A 196 5.65 -12.40 0.18
C HIS A 196 5.90 -13.78 -0.39
N ARG A 197 4.99 -14.70 -0.08
CA ARG A 197 5.01 -16.05 -0.60
C ARG A 197 3.68 -16.33 -1.29
N ALA A 198 3.76 -17.04 -2.41
CA ALA A 198 2.59 -17.53 -3.13
C ALA A 198 2.76 -19.01 -3.46
N PHE A 199 1.67 -19.71 -3.73
CA PHE A 199 1.75 -21.05 -4.32
C PHE A 199 2.50 -21.02 -5.65
N GLY A 200 3.39 -22.00 -5.81
CA GLY A 200 4.21 -22.18 -7.01
C GLY A 200 4.99 -23.49 -6.93
N ARG A 201 5.85 -23.75 -7.92
CA ARG A 201 6.70 -24.95 -7.86
C ARG A 201 7.79 -24.80 -6.78
N GLY A 202 7.83 -25.73 -5.84
CA GLY A 202 8.83 -25.77 -4.77
C GLY A 202 10.18 -26.35 -5.21
N SER A 203 11.23 -26.04 -4.45
CA SER A 203 12.51 -26.76 -4.54
C SER A 203 12.29 -28.25 -4.27
N GLY A 204 12.93 -29.12 -5.06
CA GLY A 204 12.71 -30.57 -5.03
C GLY A 204 11.52 -31.07 -5.88
N GLY A 205 10.92 -30.22 -6.71
CA GLY A 205 9.89 -30.64 -7.68
C GLY A 205 8.49 -30.83 -7.10
N ILE A 206 8.28 -30.52 -5.82
CA ILE A 206 6.97 -30.55 -5.16
C ILE A 206 6.07 -29.48 -5.80
N ALA A 207 4.93 -29.92 -6.34
CA ALA A 207 3.93 -29.03 -6.92
C ALA A 207 3.25 -28.18 -5.85
N ASN A 208 2.94 -26.92 -6.20
CA ASN A 208 2.13 -26.00 -5.39
C ASN A 208 2.57 -25.93 -3.92
N ARG A 209 3.84 -25.56 -3.71
CA ARG A 209 4.37 -25.20 -2.38
C ARG A 209 4.39 -23.68 -2.25
N MET A 210 4.23 -23.19 -1.03
CA MET A 210 4.40 -21.78 -0.69
C MET A 210 5.87 -21.37 -0.84
N THR A 211 6.20 -20.66 -1.93
CA THR A 211 7.54 -20.18 -2.26
C THR A 211 7.56 -18.66 -2.34
N ALA A 212 8.73 -18.06 -2.12
CA ALA A 212 8.89 -16.62 -2.28
C ALA A 212 8.47 -16.18 -3.70
N VAL A 213 7.89 -14.98 -3.79
CA VAL A 213 7.62 -14.35 -5.08
C VAL A 213 8.91 -13.70 -5.54
N ALA A 214 9.65 -14.41 -6.40
CA ALA A 214 10.85 -13.88 -7.01
C ALA A 214 10.45 -13.00 -8.20
N MET A 215 10.97 -11.78 -8.22
CA MET A 215 10.81 -10.81 -9.31
C MET A 215 12.18 -10.53 -9.93
N ASP A 216 12.17 -10.28 -11.23
CA ASP A 216 13.32 -9.82 -12.00
C ASP A 216 13.23 -8.30 -12.20
N ALA A 217 14.33 -7.70 -12.65
CA ALA A 217 14.35 -6.27 -12.92
C ALA A 217 13.31 -5.84 -13.98
N GLY A 218 12.85 -6.74 -14.86
CA GLY A 218 11.81 -6.43 -15.85
C GLY A 218 10.40 -6.27 -15.27
N ASP A 219 10.15 -6.78 -14.06
CA ASP A 219 8.80 -6.84 -13.46
C ASP A 219 8.37 -5.52 -12.80
N VAL A 220 9.33 -4.63 -12.59
CA VAL A 220 9.11 -3.31 -11.99
C VAL A 220 9.43 -2.24 -13.05
N THR A 221 8.39 -1.56 -13.49
CA THR A 221 8.45 -0.51 -14.52
C THR A 221 7.87 0.80 -14.00
N PHE A 222 8.20 1.89 -14.68
CA PHE A 222 7.75 3.24 -14.30
C PHE A 222 6.99 3.86 -15.47
N PRO A 223 5.65 3.76 -15.52
CA PRO A 223 4.84 4.37 -16.59
C PRO A 223 4.96 5.90 -16.61
N GLN A 224 5.23 6.51 -15.45
CA GLN A 224 5.46 7.93 -15.23
C GLN A 224 6.59 8.09 -14.19
N PRO A 225 7.26 9.26 -14.09
CA PRO A 225 8.35 9.47 -13.13
C PRO A 225 7.98 9.15 -11.68
N THR A 226 6.73 9.40 -11.31
CA THR A 226 6.16 9.27 -9.96
C THR A 226 5.21 8.08 -9.82
N SER A 227 5.20 7.15 -10.77
CA SER A 227 4.32 5.98 -10.76
C SER A 227 5.12 4.71 -10.97
N ILE A 228 4.89 3.71 -10.11
CA ILE A 228 5.52 2.40 -10.18
C ILE A 228 4.47 1.35 -10.51
N HIS A 229 4.78 0.51 -11.50
CA HIS A 229 3.99 -0.63 -11.92
C HIS A 229 4.77 -1.91 -11.64
N VAL A 230 4.16 -2.86 -10.94
CA VAL A 230 4.79 -4.10 -10.47
C VAL A 230 3.99 -5.30 -10.97
N ILE A 231 4.67 -6.31 -11.49
CA ILE A 231 4.09 -7.58 -11.96
C ILE A 231 4.62 -8.75 -11.12
N ALA A 232 3.74 -9.43 -10.40
CA ALA A 232 4.05 -10.68 -9.71
C ALA A 232 3.56 -11.86 -10.55
N GLU A 233 4.45 -12.77 -10.95
CA GLU A 233 4.09 -13.91 -11.80
C GLU A 233 4.61 -15.27 -11.33
N ARG A 234 3.87 -16.31 -11.74
CA ARG A 234 4.35 -17.69 -11.83
C ARG A 234 4.33 -18.10 -13.30
N SER A 235 5.50 -18.39 -13.85
CA SER A 235 5.66 -18.71 -15.27
C SER A 235 6.57 -19.92 -15.47
N SER A 236 6.40 -20.60 -16.61
CA SER A 236 7.26 -21.73 -16.96
C SER A 236 8.69 -21.26 -17.23
N ALA A 237 8.83 -20.04 -17.76
CA ALA A 237 10.12 -19.38 -17.98
C ALA A 237 10.94 -19.23 -16.69
N ARG A 238 10.29 -18.93 -15.55
CA ARG A 238 10.93 -18.87 -14.23
C ARG A 238 11.05 -20.21 -13.52
N GLY A 239 10.60 -21.29 -14.16
CA GLY A 239 10.59 -22.63 -13.60
C GLY A 239 9.68 -22.80 -12.36
N ASN A 240 8.84 -21.80 -12.08
CA ASN A 240 8.03 -21.70 -10.86
C ASN A 240 6.50 -21.77 -11.10
N ALA A 241 6.07 -22.00 -12.36
CA ALA A 241 4.67 -22.21 -12.73
C ALA A 241 3.94 -23.19 -11.79
N MET A 242 2.66 -22.93 -11.57
CA MET A 242 1.82 -23.84 -10.81
C MET A 242 1.53 -25.11 -11.59
N ARG A 243 1.08 -26.16 -10.91
CA ARG A 243 0.60 -27.39 -11.55
C ARG A 243 -0.82 -27.69 -11.10
N SER A 244 -1.64 -28.27 -11.96
CA SER A 244 -2.89 -28.89 -11.50
C SER A 244 -2.63 -30.22 -10.81
N TYR A 245 -3.48 -30.58 -9.84
CA TYR A 245 -3.47 -31.89 -9.20
C TYR A 245 -4.26 -32.91 -10.02
N PHE A 246 -5.50 -32.59 -10.36
CA PHE A 246 -6.44 -33.57 -10.94
C PHE A 246 -6.67 -33.38 -12.44
N MET A 247 -6.35 -32.23 -13.02
CA MET A 247 -6.44 -32.05 -14.49
C MET A 247 -5.55 -33.03 -15.28
N LYS A 248 -4.51 -33.61 -14.65
CA LYS A 248 -3.69 -34.70 -15.20
C LYS A 248 -4.47 -36.00 -15.44
N VAL A 249 -5.60 -36.22 -14.76
CA VAL A 249 -6.44 -37.41 -14.95
C VAL A 249 -7.10 -37.39 -16.34
N LEU A 250 -7.38 -36.21 -16.88
CA LEU A 250 -8.00 -36.04 -18.20
C LEU A 250 -6.99 -36.16 -19.35
N ASP A 251 -5.74 -35.72 -19.13
CA ASP A 251 -4.65 -35.89 -20.08
C ASP A 251 -3.34 -36.24 -19.34
N PRO A 252 -3.04 -37.53 -19.15
CA PRO A 252 -1.86 -37.99 -18.43
C PRO A 252 -0.53 -37.63 -19.09
N LYS A 253 -0.54 -37.21 -20.36
CA LYS A 253 0.67 -36.85 -21.12
C LYS A 253 0.97 -35.36 -21.08
N ARG A 254 0.01 -34.52 -20.68
CA ARG A 254 0.24 -33.11 -20.39
C ARG A 254 0.40 -32.93 -18.88
N ASP A 255 1.53 -32.36 -18.47
CA ASP A 255 1.66 -31.76 -17.15
C ASP A 255 1.42 -30.25 -17.31
N PRO A 256 0.16 -29.76 -17.27
CA PRO A 256 -0.13 -28.38 -17.60
C PRO A 256 0.47 -27.49 -16.51
N ALA A 257 1.58 -26.85 -16.85
CA ALA A 257 2.06 -25.68 -16.14
C ALA A 257 1.00 -24.59 -16.27
N ILE A 258 0.50 -24.13 -15.13
CA ILE A 258 -0.47 -23.03 -15.05
C ILE A 258 0.35 -21.78 -14.78
N GLU A 259 0.32 -20.90 -15.77
CA GLU A 259 0.92 -19.57 -15.68
C GLU A 259 -0.11 -18.58 -15.16
N MET A 260 0.36 -17.66 -14.33
CA MET A 260 -0.50 -16.68 -13.68
C MET A 260 0.31 -15.44 -13.36
N SER A 261 -0.35 -14.29 -13.46
CA SER A 261 0.23 -13.02 -13.09
C SER A 261 -0.81 -12.17 -12.38
N ALA A 262 -0.30 -11.28 -11.53
CA ALA A 262 -1.03 -10.21 -10.87
C ALA A 262 -0.20 -8.93 -11.05
N SER A 263 -0.85 -7.80 -11.24
CA SER A 263 -0.16 -6.52 -11.35
C SER A 263 -0.79 -5.48 -10.43
N ALA A 264 0.03 -4.54 -10.00
CA ALA A 264 -0.37 -3.43 -9.16
C ALA A 264 0.36 -2.17 -9.62
N THR A 265 -0.34 -1.04 -9.58
CA THR A 265 0.25 0.28 -9.86
C THR A 265 0.02 1.18 -8.67
N ALA A 266 1.06 1.86 -8.22
CA ALA A 266 0.98 2.86 -7.17
C ALA A 266 1.66 4.15 -7.64
N SER A 267 1.04 5.29 -7.34
CA SER A 267 1.61 6.60 -7.65
C SER A 267 1.89 7.38 -6.37
N ALA A 268 3.07 7.99 -6.35
CA ALA A 268 3.51 8.93 -5.35
C ALA A 268 3.60 10.32 -5.98
N PRO A 269 2.48 11.06 -6.08
CA PRO A 269 2.53 12.45 -6.51
C PRO A 269 3.46 13.22 -5.57
N ASP A 270 4.34 14.06 -6.14
CA ASP A 270 5.43 14.75 -5.46
C ASP A 270 4.98 15.34 -4.11
N ALA A 271 5.25 14.60 -3.04
CA ALA A 271 4.89 15.00 -1.69
C ALA A 271 5.94 15.94 -1.08
N CYS A 272 7.15 15.93 -1.65
CA CYS A 272 8.25 16.77 -1.20
C CYS A 272 8.20 18.16 -1.81
N GLY A 273 7.76 18.34 -3.06
CA GLY A 273 7.75 19.66 -3.70
C GLY A 273 6.84 19.78 -4.90
N THR A 274 6.19 20.93 -5.04
CA THR A 274 5.31 21.20 -6.18
C THR A 274 5.96 22.24 -7.08
N GLY A 275 6.17 21.89 -8.34
CA GLY A 275 6.54 22.85 -9.39
C GLY A 275 5.33 23.68 -9.83
N CYS A 276 5.58 24.76 -10.57
CA CYS A 276 4.52 25.59 -11.15
C CYS A 276 3.53 26.19 -10.15
N VAL A 277 3.98 26.42 -8.91
CA VAL A 277 3.18 27.12 -7.92
C VAL A 277 2.91 28.56 -8.35
N LYS A 278 1.73 29.06 -7.99
CA LYS A 278 1.43 30.48 -8.18
C LYS A 278 2.15 31.31 -7.14
N PRO A 279 2.58 32.54 -7.49
CA PRO A 279 3.37 33.41 -6.62
C PRO A 279 2.49 34.08 -5.54
N TRP A 280 1.60 33.30 -4.94
CA TRP A 280 0.77 33.70 -3.81
C TRP A 280 1.02 32.76 -2.65
N CYS A 281 1.15 33.31 -1.47
CA CYS A 281 1.26 32.54 -0.25
C CYS A 281 0.30 33.12 0.80
N PRO A 282 -0.99 32.74 0.76
CA PRO A 282 -1.93 33.06 1.84
C PRO A 282 -1.64 32.18 3.08
N PRO A 283 -2.15 32.56 4.26
CA PRO A 283 -1.98 31.74 5.46
C PRO A 283 -2.71 30.40 5.29
N ASP A 284 -2.15 29.34 5.88
CA ASP A 284 -2.89 28.10 6.05
C ASP A 284 -4.09 28.32 7.00
N ARG A 285 -5.11 27.48 6.89
CA ARG A 285 -6.35 27.61 7.66
C ARG A 285 -6.12 27.23 9.13
N TRP A 286 -6.57 28.08 10.05
CA TRP A 286 -6.55 27.83 11.50
C TRP A 286 -7.97 27.75 12.07
N VAL A 287 -8.08 27.34 13.32
CA VAL A 287 -9.33 27.43 14.09
C VAL A 287 -9.52 28.89 14.50
N ASP A 288 -10.40 29.59 13.79
CA ASP A 288 -10.78 30.97 14.11
C ASP A 288 -11.97 30.97 15.09
N ALA A 289 -11.67 30.99 16.39
CA ALA A 289 -12.68 30.88 17.45
C ALA A 289 -13.57 32.12 17.57
N ASN A 290 -13.04 33.32 17.29
CA ASN A 290 -13.77 34.59 17.40
C ASN A 290 -14.31 35.10 16.05
N LYS A 291 -14.02 34.39 14.95
CA LYS A 291 -14.47 34.69 13.57
C LYS A 291 -13.99 36.05 13.06
N ASN A 292 -12.85 36.54 13.56
CA ASN A 292 -12.29 37.83 13.16
C ASN A 292 -11.37 37.73 11.92
N ASN A 293 -11.22 36.53 11.33
CA ASN A 293 -10.22 36.06 10.34
C ASN A 293 -8.81 36.64 10.52
N LYS A 294 -8.40 36.76 11.77
CA LYS A 294 -7.04 37.07 12.17
C LYS A 294 -6.55 35.89 13.02
N TYR A 295 -5.28 35.56 12.86
CA TYR A 295 -4.62 34.66 13.79
C TYR A 295 -4.03 35.53 14.90
N ASP A 296 -4.68 35.53 16.05
CA ASP A 296 -4.24 36.18 17.26
C ASP A 296 -4.50 35.26 18.47
N PRO A 297 -3.61 34.26 18.68
CA PRO A 297 -3.69 33.31 19.79
C PRO A 297 -3.37 34.04 21.10
N ASN A 298 -4.34 34.82 21.60
CA ASN A 298 -4.24 35.46 22.90
C ASN A 298 -4.89 34.55 23.94
N PRO A 299 -4.14 34.04 24.93
CA PRO A 299 -4.67 33.16 25.98
C PRO A 299 -5.75 33.84 26.85
N THR A 300 -5.86 35.17 26.81
CA THR A 300 -6.80 35.94 27.65
C THR A 300 -8.04 36.45 26.92
N SER A 301 -7.94 36.86 25.65
CA SER A 301 -9.07 37.44 24.89
C SER A 301 -9.66 36.53 23.81
N ASN A 302 -8.90 35.55 23.30
CA ASN A 302 -9.29 34.70 22.17
C ASN A 302 -9.09 33.21 22.51
N LYS A 303 -9.68 32.76 23.63
CA LYS A 303 -9.62 31.35 24.04
C LYS A 303 -10.23 30.46 22.94
N GLY A 304 -9.39 29.68 22.28
CA GLY A 304 -9.79 28.68 21.29
C GLY A 304 -9.17 28.87 19.90
N GLU A 305 -8.46 29.97 19.65
CA GLU A 305 -7.67 30.07 18.43
C GLU A 305 -6.48 29.11 18.47
N TYR A 306 -6.42 28.24 17.47
CA TYR A 306 -5.42 27.17 17.40
C TYR A 306 -4.99 26.93 15.97
N TYR A 307 -3.69 26.87 15.76
CA TYR A 307 -3.06 26.45 14.53
C TYR A 307 -2.02 25.38 14.84
N ASP A 308 -2.05 24.32 14.05
CA ASP A 308 -1.04 23.27 14.03
C ASP A 308 -0.84 22.81 12.59
N SER A 309 0.41 22.76 12.15
CA SER A 309 0.76 22.46 10.77
C SER A 309 0.32 21.07 10.31
N TYR A 310 0.03 20.15 11.23
CA TYR A 310 -0.39 18.78 10.94
C TYR A 310 -1.86 18.51 11.24
N ALA A 311 -2.44 19.19 12.23
CA ALA A 311 -3.82 18.97 12.67
C ALA A 311 -4.83 19.99 12.12
N THR A 312 -4.38 21.17 11.71
CA THR A 312 -5.24 22.21 11.09
C THR A 312 -4.94 22.35 9.60
N GLY A 313 -5.56 23.31 8.92
CA GLY A 313 -5.41 23.55 7.49
C GLY A 313 -6.61 23.11 6.65
N TYR A 314 -6.46 23.19 5.33
CA TYR A 314 -7.46 22.70 4.38
C TYR A 314 -7.39 21.17 4.26
N ASN A 315 -8.52 20.50 4.50
CA ASN A 315 -8.61 19.04 4.45
C ASN A 315 -9.58 18.57 3.36
N SER A 316 -9.18 17.57 2.59
CA SER A 316 -10.06 16.86 1.65
C SER A 316 -10.59 15.58 2.30
N PRO A 317 -11.89 15.24 2.19
CA PRO A 317 -12.93 15.87 1.38
C PRO A 317 -13.73 17.01 2.08
N GLY A 318 -13.44 17.31 3.35
CA GLY A 318 -14.27 18.19 4.17
C GLY A 318 -14.38 19.63 3.64
N ASP A 319 -13.25 20.23 3.29
CA ASP A 319 -13.13 21.64 2.88
C ASP A 319 -13.20 21.84 1.36
N VAL A 320 -13.38 20.77 0.58
CA VAL A 320 -13.49 20.87 -0.89
C VAL A 320 -14.65 21.80 -1.26
N GLY A 321 -14.33 22.83 -2.03
CA GLY A 321 -15.25 23.89 -2.47
C GLY A 321 -15.27 25.14 -1.58
N VAL A 322 -14.53 25.19 -0.48
CA VAL A 322 -14.40 26.41 0.35
C VAL A 322 -13.75 27.51 -0.49
N GLN A 323 -14.44 28.66 -0.57
CA GLN A 323 -13.95 29.83 -1.31
C GLN A 323 -13.04 30.68 -0.43
N VAL A 324 -11.90 31.09 -0.98
CA VAL A 324 -10.87 31.86 -0.28
C VAL A 324 -10.30 32.94 -1.18
N VAL A 325 -9.77 33.99 -0.54
CA VAL A 325 -9.04 35.05 -1.23
C VAL A 325 -7.55 34.72 -1.16
N LEU A 326 -6.96 34.36 -2.30
CA LEU A 326 -5.56 33.94 -2.41
C LEU A 326 -4.59 35.12 -2.42
N LYS A 327 -5.06 36.28 -2.87
CA LYS A 327 -4.31 37.55 -2.90
C LYS A 327 -5.23 38.72 -2.60
N TYR A 328 -4.75 39.67 -1.80
CA TYR A 328 -5.53 40.82 -1.29
C TYR A 328 -4.97 42.18 -1.75
N ARG A 329 -5.79 43.25 -1.80
CA ARG A 329 -5.45 44.64 -2.21
C ARG A 329 -5.11 45.61 -1.07
N SER A 330 -5.29 45.24 0.19
CA SER A 330 -5.30 46.15 1.34
C SER A 330 -6.54 47.06 1.38
N GLY A 331 -7.17 47.15 2.56
CA GLY A 331 -8.41 47.87 2.80
C GLY A 331 -9.33 47.17 3.80
N SER A 332 -8.97 47.20 5.08
CA SER A 332 -9.76 46.79 6.27
C SER A 332 -9.80 45.29 6.61
N SER A 333 -9.40 45.04 7.87
CA SER A 333 -9.67 43.89 8.75
C SER A 333 -9.57 42.50 8.12
N THR A 334 -8.35 41.93 8.12
CA THR A 334 -8.00 40.52 8.42
C THR A 334 -6.51 40.28 8.09
N MET A 335 -5.76 39.74 9.07
CA MET A 335 -4.28 39.63 9.20
C MET A 335 -3.38 40.67 8.47
N VAL A 336 -2.93 41.65 9.26
CA VAL A 336 -1.91 42.70 9.03
C VAL A 336 -1.89 43.33 7.60
N PRO A 337 -2.34 44.59 7.44
CA PRO A 337 -2.54 45.31 6.16
C PRO A 337 -1.37 45.46 5.16
N SER A 338 -0.25 44.76 5.32
CA SER A 338 1.03 45.03 4.64
C SER A 338 1.58 43.88 3.77
N TYR A 339 0.99 42.68 3.76
CA TYR A 339 1.71 41.50 3.24
C TYR A 339 1.29 41.01 1.86
N PHE A 340 0.13 41.43 1.32
CA PHE A 340 -0.40 41.21 -0.04
C PHE A 340 -0.30 39.78 -0.63
N TYR A 341 0.16 38.80 0.15
CA TYR A 341 0.46 37.41 -0.18
C TYR A 341 1.33 37.18 -1.42
N ALA A 342 1.90 38.23 -2.03
CA ALA A 342 2.74 38.11 -3.21
C ALA A 342 4.16 37.68 -2.82
N VAL A 343 4.68 36.66 -3.50
CA VAL A 343 6.00 36.09 -3.21
C VAL A 343 6.82 35.91 -4.49
N ASP A 344 8.14 36.01 -4.33
CA ASP A 344 9.11 35.73 -5.37
C ASP A 344 9.44 34.22 -5.42
N LEU A 345 9.67 33.74 -6.64
CA LEU A 345 10.14 32.40 -6.93
C LEU A 345 11.50 32.49 -7.66
N PRO A 346 12.40 31.50 -7.51
CA PRO A 346 12.34 30.32 -6.64
C PRO A 346 12.45 30.64 -5.12
N PRO A 347 12.24 29.64 -4.23
CA PRO A 347 12.56 29.76 -2.82
C PRO A 347 14.01 30.21 -2.58
N VAL A 348 14.23 30.96 -1.50
CA VAL A 348 15.55 31.49 -1.13
C VAL A 348 16.56 30.37 -0.85
N SER A 349 16.08 29.20 -0.41
CA SER A 349 16.87 27.99 -0.18
C SER A 349 17.38 27.34 -1.46
N LYS A 350 16.74 27.60 -2.61
CA LYS A 350 16.92 26.83 -3.85
C LYS A 350 17.39 27.66 -5.04
N GLY A 351 17.43 28.98 -4.90
CA GLY A 351 17.96 29.87 -5.93
C GLY A 351 17.81 31.33 -5.54
N THR A 352 18.18 32.21 -6.47
CA THR A 352 17.99 33.65 -6.32
C THR A 352 16.55 34.02 -6.70
N PRO A 353 15.73 34.56 -5.77
CA PRO A 353 14.36 34.92 -6.08
C PRO A 353 14.30 36.00 -7.16
N THR A 354 13.46 35.79 -8.17
CA THR A 354 13.28 36.75 -9.27
C THR A 354 12.20 37.77 -8.91
N THR A 355 12.63 38.97 -8.56
CA THR A 355 11.75 40.11 -8.23
C THR A 355 11.32 40.85 -9.49
N GLY A 356 10.08 41.35 -9.51
CA GLY A 356 9.60 42.28 -10.51
C GLY A 356 8.21 41.94 -11.04
N ALA A 357 7.47 42.99 -11.40
CA ALA A 357 6.11 42.92 -11.94
C ALA A 357 5.94 41.96 -13.13
N ASN A 358 6.91 41.91 -14.04
CA ASN A 358 6.86 41.04 -15.22
C ASN A 358 7.03 39.57 -14.85
N ALA A 359 8.08 39.23 -14.09
CA ALA A 359 8.32 37.87 -13.62
C ALA A 359 7.12 37.35 -12.83
N TYR A 360 6.62 38.14 -11.88
CA TYR A 360 5.43 37.79 -11.09
C TYR A 360 4.19 37.52 -11.97
N ARG A 361 3.93 38.35 -12.99
CA ARG A 361 2.82 38.12 -13.93
C ARG A 361 3.00 36.80 -14.69
N ASP A 362 4.21 36.52 -15.16
CA ASP A 362 4.49 35.36 -16.01
C ASP A 362 4.35 34.04 -15.22
N TRP A 363 4.75 34.05 -13.93
CA TRP A 363 4.46 32.96 -12.99
C TRP A 363 2.97 32.74 -12.73
N ILE A 364 2.14 33.79 -12.79
CA ILE A 364 0.69 33.65 -12.69
C ILE A 364 0.11 33.05 -13.97
N ALA A 365 0.47 33.62 -15.12
CA ALA A 365 -0.09 33.24 -16.41
C ALA A 365 0.28 31.80 -16.81
N GLY A 366 1.48 31.33 -16.43
CA GLY A 366 1.98 30.02 -16.80
C GLY A 366 2.87 29.39 -15.74
N CYS A 367 3.91 28.71 -16.20
CA CYS A 367 4.96 28.13 -15.39
C CYS A 367 6.27 28.29 -16.16
N PRO A 368 6.92 29.48 -16.06
CA PRO A 368 8.09 29.78 -16.87
C PRO A 368 9.25 28.84 -16.58
N ASP A 369 9.37 28.33 -15.34
CA ASP A 369 10.37 27.34 -14.98
C ASP A 369 9.76 26.24 -14.09
N PRO A 370 9.49 25.04 -14.63
CA PRO A 370 8.93 23.94 -13.85
C PRO A 370 9.95 23.26 -12.91
N SER A 371 11.25 23.57 -13.04
CA SER A 371 12.29 22.96 -12.20
C SER A 371 12.30 23.49 -10.77
N PHE A 372 11.67 24.64 -10.52
CA PHE A 372 11.58 25.23 -9.19
C PHE A 372 10.48 24.58 -8.37
N LEU A 373 10.88 23.61 -7.56
CA LEU A 373 10.02 22.92 -6.61
C LEU A 373 9.90 23.71 -5.31
N VAL A 374 8.67 23.99 -4.88
CA VAL A 374 8.36 24.59 -3.58
C VAL A 374 7.90 23.53 -2.60
N GLU A 375 8.54 23.49 -1.44
CA GLU A 375 8.40 22.43 -0.43
C GLU A 375 7.97 22.98 0.93
N PRO A 376 7.35 22.16 1.79
CA PRO A 376 7.23 22.50 3.21
C PRO A 376 8.58 22.88 3.81
N ASN A 377 8.59 23.93 4.63
CA ASN A 377 9.75 24.60 5.24
C ASN A 377 10.59 25.51 4.35
N ASP A 378 10.30 25.60 3.04
CA ASP A 378 10.96 26.60 2.20
C ASP A 378 10.61 28.03 2.62
N LEU A 379 11.58 28.93 2.43
CA LEU A 379 11.40 30.35 2.67
C LEU A 379 11.16 31.07 1.34
N LEU A 380 9.96 31.62 1.20
CA LEU A 380 9.61 32.48 0.07
C LEU A 380 9.80 33.95 0.45
N GLN A 381 10.47 34.69 -0.42
CA GLN A 381 10.64 36.14 -0.25
C GLN A 381 9.33 36.85 -0.64
N ILE A 382 8.91 37.82 0.15
CA ILE A 382 7.73 38.64 -0.18
C ILE A 382 8.12 39.64 -1.27
N GLU A 383 7.32 39.67 -2.34
CA GLU A 383 7.47 40.62 -3.45
C GLU A 383 6.90 41.99 -3.02
N PRO A 384 7.68 43.08 -3.07
CA PRO A 384 7.20 44.40 -2.70
C PRO A 384 6.15 44.96 -3.67
N GLY A 385 5.23 45.74 -3.12
CA GLY A 385 4.21 46.46 -3.89
C GLY A 385 2.85 45.75 -3.92
N ASN A 386 1.80 46.49 -4.31
CA ASN A 386 0.43 45.96 -4.34
C ASN A 386 0.25 44.89 -5.44
N MET A 387 1.08 44.93 -6.49
CA MET A 387 1.10 43.96 -7.60
C MET A 387 -0.27 43.77 -8.30
N ALA A 388 -1.22 44.71 -8.15
CA ALA A 388 -2.60 44.56 -8.61
C ALA A 388 -2.71 44.47 -10.15
N GLY A 389 -1.97 45.31 -10.87
CA GLY A 389 -1.92 45.29 -12.35
C GLY A 389 -1.39 43.96 -12.90
N PRO A 390 -0.16 43.55 -12.53
CA PRO A 390 0.40 42.25 -12.90
C PRO A 390 -0.48 41.07 -12.51
N THR A 391 -1.11 41.12 -11.33
CA THR A 391 -2.03 40.06 -10.88
C THR A 391 -3.23 39.93 -11.82
N ARG A 392 -3.87 41.06 -12.16
CA ARG A 392 -5.01 41.04 -13.08
C ARG A 392 -4.63 40.46 -14.44
N GLN A 393 -3.53 40.93 -15.02
CA GLN A 393 -3.06 40.44 -16.32
C GLN A 393 -2.79 38.94 -16.30
N GLY A 394 -2.06 38.45 -15.30
CA GLY A 394 -1.73 37.03 -15.17
C GLY A 394 -2.96 36.15 -14.94
N VAL A 395 -3.87 36.55 -14.04
CA VAL A 395 -5.09 35.76 -13.77
C VAL A 395 -6.06 35.80 -14.93
N GLN A 396 -6.19 36.93 -15.64
CA GLN A 396 -7.00 37.01 -16.84
C GLN A 396 -6.46 36.09 -17.95
N ALA A 397 -5.14 36.02 -18.12
CA ALA A 397 -4.51 35.07 -19.05
C ALA A 397 -4.80 33.61 -18.64
N LEU A 398 -4.71 33.28 -17.35
CA LEU A 398 -5.04 31.96 -16.82
C LEU A 398 -6.51 31.59 -17.04
N ILE A 399 -7.44 32.52 -16.80
CA ILE A 399 -8.87 32.32 -17.05
C ILE A 399 -9.16 32.15 -18.55
N ALA A 400 -8.43 32.88 -19.40
CA ALA A 400 -8.59 32.78 -20.85
C ALA A 400 -8.18 31.41 -21.43
N LEU A 401 -7.33 30.64 -20.74
CA LEU A 401 -7.00 29.27 -21.12
C LEU A 401 -8.20 28.32 -20.99
N ASP A 402 -9.09 28.56 -20.01
CA ASP A 402 -10.27 27.73 -19.79
C ASP A 402 -11.47 28.59 -19.33
N PRO A 403 -12.07 29.35 -20.27
CA PRO A 403 -13.10 30.33 -19.95
C PRO A 403 -14.45 29.68 -19.62
N LYS A 404 -14.66 28.43 -20.04
CA LYS A 404 -15.91 27.69 -19.80
C LYS A 404 -15.90 26.94 -18.48
N ALA A 405 -14.73 26.69 -17.88
CA ALA A 405 -14.64 26.08 -16.56
C ALA A 405 -15.31 26.93 -15.47
N LYS A 406 -16.19 26.28 -14.72
CA LYS A 406 -16.92 26.85 -13.60
C LYS A 406 -16.94 25.85 -12.45
N TRP A 407 -17.00 26.36 -11.23
CA TRP A 407 -17.21 25.51 -10.06
C TRP A 407 -18.69 25.17 -9.92
N ASP A 408 -19.02 23.88 -9.81
CA ASP A 408 -20.36 23.44 -9.40
C ASP A 408 -20.39 23.18 -7.90
N VAL A 409 -21.25 23.92 -7.20
CA VAL A 409 -21.40 23.85 -5.75
C VAL A 409 -22.05 22.53 -5.32
N SER A 410 -22.95 21.97 -6.13
CA SER A 410 -23.68 20.76 -5.79
C SER A 410 -22.81 19.50 -5.89
N SER A 411 -22.04 19.37 -6.98
CA SER A 411 -21.14 18.23 -7.20
C SER A 411 -19.69 18.46 -6.73
N LYS A 412 -19.41 19.61 -6.07
CA LYS A 412 -18.09 19.99 -5.52
C LYS A 412 -16.93 19.73 -6.49
N ARG A 413 -17.11 20.09 -7.77
CA ARG A 413 -16.12 19.87 -8.83
C ARG A 413 -16.15 20.96 -9.88
N VAL A 414 -15.09 21.03 -10.69
CA VAL A 414 -15.05 21.91 -11.87
C VAL A 414 -15.82 21.25 -13.01
N ILE A 415 -16.76 22.00 -13.61
CA ILE A 415 -17.56 21.60 -14.76
C ILE A 415 -17.31 22.52 -15.95
N GLY A 416 -17.62 22.06 -17.16
CA GLY A 416 -17.51 22.87 -18.38
C GLY A 416 -16.07 23.13 -18.86
N SER A 417 -15.07 22.50 -18.25
CA SER A 417 -13.68 22.52 -18.72
C SER A 417 -13.55 21.69 -20.00
N ALA A 418 -12.72 22.16 -20.94
CA ALA A 418 -12.34 21.40 -22.14
C ALA A 418 -11.20 20.40 -21.87
N TYR A 419 -10.64 20.40 -20.66
CA TYR A 419 -9.47 19.59 -20.27
C TYR A 419 -9.88 18.53 -19.24
N SER A 420 -9.14 17.42 -19.20
CA SER A 420 -9.30 16.39 -18.15
C SER A 420 -9.02 16.94 -16.75
N ARG A 421 -8.07 17.88 -16.65
CA ARG A 421 -7.83 18.72 -15.48
C ARG A 421 -7.76 20.17 -15.94
N SER A 422 -8.65 21.02 -15.42
CA SER A 422 -8.67 22.43 -15.80
C SER A 422 -7.32 23.10 -15.49
N PRO A 423 -6.71 23.87 -16.41
CA PRO A 423 -5.48 24.62 -16.15
C PRO A 423 -5.66 25.69 -15.06
N ARG A 424 -6.91 26.01 -14.70
CA ARG A 424 -7.25 26.92 -13.60
C ARG A 424 -7.20 26.25 -12.22
N ILE A 425 -6.99 24.93 -12.14
CA ILE A 425 -6.63 24.24 -10.91
C ILE A 425 -5.12 24.37 -10.74
N VAL A 426 -4.71 25.23 -9.81
CA VAL A 426 -3.32 25.63 -9.65
C VAL A 426 -2.82 25.32 -8.23
N PRO A 427 -1.55 24.93 -8.09
CA PRO A 427 -0.94 24.76 -6.77
C PRO A 427 -0.57 26.13 -6.18
N VAL A 428 -0.88 26.32 -4.90
CA VAL A 428 -0.60 27.55 -4.15
C VAL A 428 0.06 27.16 -2.81
N PRO A 429 1.26 27.66 -2.49
CA PRO A 429 1.89 27.44 -1.20
C PRO A 429 1.13 28.19 -0.11
N LEU A 430 1.06 27.62 1.07
CA LEU A 430 0.45 28.21 2.26
C LEU A 430 1.53 28.43 3.31
N PHE A 431 1.49 29.56 4.00
CA PHE A 431 2.44 29.84 5.08
C PHE A 431 1.85 29.63 6.47
N ASP A 432 2.74 29.45 7.44
CA ASP A 432 2.39 29.30 8.86
C ASP A 432 1.86 30.62 9.46
N PRO A 433 0.56 30.74 9.81
CA PRO A 433 0.02 31.95 10.43
C PRO A 433 0.60 32.20 11.83
N SER A 434 1.13 31.18 12.53
CA SER A 434 1.71 31.32 13.86
C SER A 434 3.10 31.92 13.88
N ILE A 435 3.88 31.65 12.84
CA ILE A 435 5.19 32.27 12.63
C ILE A 435 5.02 33.64 11.95
N GLY A 436 4.05 33.75 11.05
CA GLY A 436 3.80 34.97 10.28
C GLY A 436 4.98 35.34 9.38
N VAL A 437 5.25 36.64 9.27
CA VAL A 437 6.29 37.17 8.38
C VAL A 437 7.62 37.30 9.11
N LEU A 438 8.60 36.54 8.65
CA LEU A 438 9.96 36.58 9.16
C LEU A 438 10.67 37.84 8.62
N THR A 439 11.06 38.72 9.55
CA THR A 439 11.87 39.90 9.24
C THR A 439 13.32 39.58 9.56
N HIS A 440 14.22 39.71 8.59
CA HIS A 440 15.65 39.57 8.83
C HIS A 440 16.30 40.96 8.93
N THR A 441 17.22 41.14 9.87
CA THR A 441 17.95 42.40 10.06
C THR A 441 18.69 42.78 8.76
N GLY A 442 18.16 43.75 8.02
CA GLY A 442 18.72 44.23 6.74
C GLY A 442 18.23 43.53 5.46
N GLY A 443 17.25 42.62 5.52
CA GLY A 443 16.79 41.83 4.36
C GLY A 443 15.31 42.02 3.99
N ARG A 444 14.94 41.56 2.77
CA ARG A 444 13.54 41.45 2.35
C ARG A 444 12.77 40.46 3.25
N LYS A 445 11.50 40.77 3.51
CA LYS A 445 10.61 39.96 4.34
C LYS A 445 10.39 38.58 3.71
N LYS A 446 10.23 37.55 4.54
CA LYS A 446 10.05 36.15 4.09
C LYS A 446 8.87 35.49 4.79
N VAL A 447 8.28 34.49 4.15
CA VAL A 447 7.27 33.60 4.74
C VAL A 447 7.75 32.16 4.63
N LYS A 448 7.41 31.35 5.63
CA LYS A 448 7.76 29.93 5.67
C LYS A 448 6.58 29.11 5.15
N VAL A 449 6.81 28.38 4.07
CA VAL A 449 5.82 27.46 3.49
C VAL A 449 5.62 26.28 4.45
N VAL A 450 4.37 25.88 4.66
CA VAL A 450 3.99 24.71 5.46
C VAL A 450 3.32 23.64 4.62
N LYS A 451 2.53 24.05 3.63
CA LYS A 451 1.76 23.16 2.77
C LYS A 451 1.67 23.76 1.37
N VAL A 452 1.41 22.91 0.38
CA VAL A 452 0.96 23.33 -0.94
C VAL A 452 -0.43 22.75 -1.15
N ALA A 453 -1.39 23.59 -1.49
CA ALA A 453 -2.78 23.20 -1.70
C ALA A 453 -3.20 23.54 -3.13
N MET A 454 -4.14 22.75 -3.66
CA MET A 454 -4.71 22.98 -4.98
C MET A 454 -5.92 23.91 -4.86
N PHE A 455 -5.97 24.93 -5.70
CA PHE A 455 -7.10 25.84 -5.79
C PHE A 455 -7.59 25.98 -7.22
N PHE A 456 -8.91 25.96 -7.40
CA PHE A 456 -9.54 26.41 -8.64
C PHE A 456 -9.69 27.94 -8.63
N ILE A 457 -9.04 28.62 -9.57
CA ILE A 457 -9.12 30.08 -9.70
C ILE A 457 -10.45 30.48 -10.32
N GLU A 458 -11.27 31.24 -9.60
CA GLU A 458 -12.61 31.65 -10.04
C GLU A 458 -12.60 33.02 -10.71
N SER A 459 -11.99 34.02 -10.06
CA SER A 459 -12.05 35.40 -10.52
C SER A 459 -10.92 36.27 -9.99
N VAL A 460 -10.70 37.39 -10.68
CA VAL A 460 -9.89 38.51 -10.22
C VAL A 460 -10.70 39.79 -10.37
N ASN A 461 -10.74 40.63 -9.33
CA ASN A 461 -11.45 41.92 -9.40
C ASN A 461 -10.56 43.05 -9.92
N SER A 462 -11.13 44.24 -10.16
CA SER A 462 -10.38 45.44 -10.59
C SER A 462 -9.28 45.85 -9.60
N SER A 463 -9.46 45.44 -8.35
CA SER A 463 -8.56 45.60 -7.24
C SER A 463 -7.35 44.66 -7.26
N GLY A 464 -7.37 43.62 -8.09
CA GLY A 464 -6.34 42.59 -8.10
C GLY A 464 -6.51 41.53 -7.01
N ASN A 465 -7.63 41.49 -6.29
CA ASN A 465 -7.94 40.38 -5.38
C ASN A 465 -8.24 39.13 -6.18
N VAL A 466 -7.61 38.02 -5.83
CA VAL A 466 -7.80 36.74 -6.51
C VAL A 466 -8.64 35.85 -5.62
N THR A 467 -9.77 35.38 -6.15
CA THR A 467 -10.67 34.45 -5.45
C THR A 467 -10.54 33.07 -6.08
N GLY A 468 -10.41 32.05 -5.25
CA GLY A 468 -10.39 30.66 -5.69
C GLY A 468 -11.06 29.74 -4.68
N ARG A 469 -11.26 28.48 -5.06
CA ARG A 469 -11.83 27.43 -4.20
C ARG A 469 -10.84 26.30 -3.98
N PHE A 470 -10.79 25.79 -2.75
CA PHE A 470 -10.00 24.60 -2.43
C PHE A 470 -10.57 23.38 -3.15
N VAL A 471 -9.70 22.54 -3.75
CA VAL A 471 -10.12 21.36 -4.53
C VAL A 471 -9.42 20.08 -4.11
#